data_AF-A0A5S9N863-F1
#
_entry.id   AF-A0A5S9N863-F1
#
_cell.length_a   1.000
_cell.length_b   1.000
_cell.length_c   1.000
_cell.angle_alpha   90.00
_cell.angle_beta   90.00
_cell.angle_gamma   90.00
#
_symmetry.space_group_name_H-M   'P 1'
#
loop_
_entity.id
_entity.type
_entity.pdbx_description
1 polymer ?
#
loop_
_entity_poly.entity_id
_entity_poly.type
_entity_poly.pdbx_seq_one_letter_code
_entity_poly.pdbx_strand_id
1 'polypeptide(L)'
;MNSINIEFWLGQIFTLVATIVGVYLAANSGFEKAIEFESLQSKRSAYFVNRALYNELSANLEEIDAWVEEFNKDPMHNAMDMRAESYQLDTFLWETMQEGSSIFEVPYQQVKIISGFYGSVEHLRGVMLSGNPFEAPKAAKSLANLTSGLKNDFMPTFKNLLEVNEAHLAKRGIQFD
;
A
#
# COMPACT_ATOMS: atom_id res chain seq x y z
N MET A 1 25.59 34.78 65.19
CA MET A 1 24.73 35.07 64.02
C MET A 1 25.39 34.45 62.82
N ASN A 2 24.84 33.33 62.32
CA ASN A 2 25.34 32.67 61.11
C ASN A 2 25.10 33.58 59.92
N SER A 3 26.16 34.15 59.34
CA SER A 3 26.09 34.75 58.02
C SER A 3 25.90 33.63 57.01
N ILE A 4 24.66 33.46 56.55
CA ILE A 4 24.36 32.58 55.43
C ILE A 4 25.18 33.09 54.24
N ASN A 5 26.14 32.28 53.77
CA ASN A 5 26.94 32.57 52.58
C ASN A 5 26.03 32.52 51.36
N ILE A 6 25.47 33.68 51.02
CA ILE A 6 24.46 33.83 49.98
C ILE A 6 25.02 33.44 48.60
N GLU A 7 26.31 33.68 48.37
CA GLU A 7 27.04 33.34 47.15
C GLU A 7 27.12 31.82 46.93
N PHE A 8 27.36 31.05 48.01
CA PHE A 8 27.40 29.59 47.94
C PHE A 8 26.03 29.00 47.58
N TRP A 9 24.96 29.49 48.22
CA TRP A 9 23.60 29.03 47.95
C TRP A 9 23.11 29.42 46.54
N LEU A 10 23.47 30.61 46.07
CA LEU A 10 23.21 31.05 44.68
C LEU A 10 23.90 30.15 43.67
N GLY A 11 25.19 29.86 43.86
CA GLY A 11 25.94 28.94 43.00
C GLY A 11 25.28 27.56 42.92
N GLN A 12 24.84 27.02 44.06
CA GLN A 12 24.24 25.70 44.11
C GLN A 12 22.85 25.62 43.50
N ILE A 13 22.05 26.68 43.63
CA ILE A 13 20.77 26.82 42.91
C ILE A 13 21.04 26.86 41.40
N PHE A 14 22.02 27.63 40.94
CA PHE A 14 22.38 27.70 39.52
C PHE A 14 22.87 26.34 38.97
N THR A 15 23.70 25.61 39.71
CA THR A 15 24.14 24.25 39.31
C THR A 15 22.98 23.27 39.23
N LEU A 16 22.05 23.32 40.19
CA LEU A 16 20.87 22.47 40.22
C LEU A 16 19.94 22.77 39.03
N VAL A 17 19.67 24.06 38.77
CA VAL A 17 18.89 24.50 37.61
C VAL A 17 19.57 24.09 36.29
N ALA A 18 20.88 24.30 36.16
CA ALA A 18 21.63 23.92 34.96
C ALA A 18 21.58 22.40 34.70
N THR A 19 21.62 21.58 35.75
CA THR A 19 21.55 20.11 35.63
C THR A 19 20.15 19.68 35.19
N ILE A 20 19.09 20.23 35.80
CA ILE A 20 17.70 19.94 35.42
C ILE A 20 17.44 20.36 33.97
N VAL A 21 17.86 21.57 33.59
CA VAL A 21 17.71 22.09 32.22
C VAL A 21 18.50 21.25 31.21
N GLY A 22 19.73 20.86 31.54
CA GLY A 22 20.56 20.01 30.68
C GLY A 22 19.94 18.63 30.42
N VAL A 23 19.43 17.98 31.46
CA VAL A 23 18.73 16.68 31.33
C VAL A 23 17.43 16.84 30.54
N TYR A 24 16.65 17.91 30.80
CA TYR A 24 15.40 18.17 30.08
C TYR A 24 15.63 18.38 28.57
N LEU A 25 16.62 19.20 28.19
CA LEU A 25 16.96 19.43 26.77
C LEU A 25 17.46 18.15 26.08
N ALA A 26 18.31 17.37 26.74
CA ALA A 26 18.80 16.11 26.21
C ALA A 26 17.65 15.10 26.03
N ALA A 27 16.76 14.98 27.01
CA ALA A 27 15.61 14.09 26.94
C ALA A 27 14.59 14.53 25.87
N ASN A 28 14.28 15.83 25.78
CA ASN A 28 13.32 16.36 24.81
C ASN A 28 13.81 16.19 23.37
N SER A 29 15.10 16.44 23.11
CA SER A 29 15.68 16.23 21.77
C SER A 29 15.72 14.74 21.38
N GLY A 30 16.01 13.84 22.33
CA GLY A 30 15.96 12.40 22.10
C GLY A 30 14.53 11.90 21.81
N PHE A 31 13.55 12.39 22.57
CA PHE A 31 12.14 12.03 22.38
C PHE A 31 11.58 12.50 21.04
N GLU A 32 11.85 13.74 20.66
CA GLU A 32 11.42 14.28 19.36
C GLU A 32 12.02 13.48 18.19
N LYS A 33 13.30 13.10 18.30
CA LYS A 33 13.97 12.26 17.30
C LYS A 33 13.42 10.84 17.24
N ALA A 34 13.04 10.26 18.38
CA ALA A 34 12.42 8.94 18.43
C ALA A 34 11.04 8.94 17.74
N ILE A 35 10.20 9.94 18.00
CA ILE A 35 8.89 10.08 17.32
C ILE A 35 9.08 10.26 15.82
N GLU A 36 10.04 11.11 15.42
CA GLU A 36 10.35 11.32 14.00
C GLU A 36 10.76 10.02 13.32
N PHE A 37 11.63 9.23 13.95
CA PHE A 37 12.08 7.93 13.46
C PHE A 37 10.93 6.92 13.37
N GLU A 38 10.08 6.81 14.38
CA GLU A 38 8.93 5.91 14.39
C GLU A 38 7.94 6.26 13.26
N SER A 39 7.64 7.55 13.08
CA SER A 39 6.79 8.02 11.99
C SER A 39 7.39 7.70 10.61
N LEU A 40 8.71 7.84 10.47
CA LEU A 40 9.44 7.51 9.26
C LEU A 40 9.42 6.01 8.96
N GLN A 41 9.60 5.17 9.97
CA GLN A 41 9.53 3.72 9.83
C GLN A 41 8.13 3.25 9.43
N SER A 42 7.08 3.81 10.04
CA SER A 42 5.69 3.53 9.66
C SER A 42 5.42 3.90 8.19
N LYS A 43 5.87 5.08 7.74
CA LYS A 43 5.70 5.49 6.34
C LYS A 43 6.48 4.62 5.35
N ARG A 44 7.65 4.14 5.74
CA ARG A 44 8.45 3.18 4.95
C ARG A 44 7.71 1.85 4.82
N SER A 45 7.16 1.31 5.92
CA SER A 45 6.33 0.11 5.89
C SER A 45 5.15 0.27 4.94
N ALA A 46 4.40 1.35 5.12
CA ALA A 46 3.25 1.68 4.29
C ALA A 46 3.63 1.75 2.80
N TYR A 47 4.76 2.39 2.49
CA TYR A 47 5.26 2.45 1.11
C TYR A 47 5.48 1.07 0.51
N PHE A 48 6.16 0.15 1.21
CA PHE A 48 6.41 -1.19 0.68
C PHE A 48 5.13 -2.00 0.50
N VAL A 49 4.18 -1.90 1.43
CA VAL A 49 2.86 -2.54 1.31
C VAL A 49 2.13 -2.01 0.06
N ASN A 50 2.06 -0.69 -0.11
CA ASN A 50 1.41 -0.08 -1.26
C ASN A 50 2.12 -0.43 -2.58
N ARG A 51 3.46 -0.51 -2.58
CA ARG A 51 4.24 -0.89 -3.77
C ARG A 51 4.02 -2.34 -4.16
N ALA A 52 3.96 -3.23 -3.18
CA ALA A 52 3.73 -4.64 -3.43
C ALA A 52 2.30 -4.88 -3.94
N LEU A 53 1.31 -4.19 -3.37
CA LEU A 53 -0.08 -4.20 -3.85
C LEU A 53 -0.21 -3.65 -5.28
N TYR A 54 0.53 -2.58 -5.61
CA TYR A 54 0.60 -2.07 -6.98
C TYR A 54 1.16 -3.10 -7.95
N ASN A 55 2.22 -3.82 -7.56
CA ASN A 55 2.82 -4.86 -8.40
C ASN A 55 1.88 -6.04 -8.62
N GLU A 56 1.22 -6.54 -7.56
CA GLU A 56 0.20 -7.59 -7.65
C GLU A 56 -0.91 -7.18 -8.62
N LEU A 57 -1.47 -5.99 -8.42
CA LEU A 57 -2.53 -5.47 -9.29
C LEU A 57 -2.05 -5.33 -10.74
N SER A 58 -0.83 -4.84 -10.96
CA SER A 58 -0.25 -4.69 -12.30
C SER A 58 -0.09 -6.04 -13.01
N ALA A 59 0.40 -7.06 -12.31
CA ALA A 59 0.55 -8.41 -12.86
C ALA A 59 -0.82 -9.02 -13.19
N ASN A 60 -1.78 -8.92 -12.27
CA ASN A 60 -3.15 -9.37 -12.47
C ASN A 60 -3.83 -8.69 -13.68
N LEU A 61 -3.59 -7.40 -13.87
CA LEU A 61 -4.10 -6.67 -15.04
C LEU A 61 -3.48 -7.15 -16.37
N GLU A 62 -2.26 -7.68 -16.36
CA GLU A 62 -1.66 -8.32 -17.54
C GLU A 62 -2.22 -9.73 -17.76
N GLU A 63 -2.41 -10.49 -16.69
CA GLU A 63 -3.01 -11.83 -16.76
C GLU A 63 -4.45 -11.78 -17.30
N ILE A 64 -5.29 -10.87 -16.81
CA ILE A 64 -6.67 -10.73 -17.30
C ILE A 64 -6.70 -10.39 -18.79
N ASP A 65 -5.78 -9.54 -19.27
CA ASP A 65 -5.69 -9.23 -20.70
C ASP A 65 -5.31 -10.48 -21.51
N ALA A 66 -4.37 -11.29 -21.00
CA ALA A 66 -4.02 -12.56 -21.62
C ALA A 66 -5.20 -13.55 -21.64
N TRP A 67 -6.00 -13.60 -20.56
CA TRP A 67 -7.21 -14.43 -20.50
C TRP A 67 -8.23 -14.03 -21.56
N VAL A 68 -8.46 -12.73 -21.71
CA VAL A 68 -9.41 -12.21 -22.69
C VAL A 68 -8.87 -12.43 -24.11
N GLU A 69 -7.57 -12.26 -24.34
CA GLU A 69 -6.95 -12.57 -25.63
C GLU A 69 -7.09 -14.06 -25.98
N GLU A 70 -6.79 -14.95 -25.05
CA GLU A 70 -6.94 -16.40 -25.23
C GLU A 70 -8.39 -16.78 -25.52
N PHE A 71 -9.33 -16.29 -24.69
CA PHE A 71 -10.77 -16.51 -24.90
C PHE A 71 -11.20 -16.12 -26.32
N ASN A 72 -10.74 -14.95 -26.79
CA ASN A 72 -11.14 -14.39 -28.07
C ASN A 72 -10.61 -15.16 -29.30
N LYS A 73 -9.66 -16.09 -29.13
CA LYS A 73 -9.16 -16.92 -30.25
C LYS A 73 -10.23 -17.87 -30.80
N ASP A 74 -11.05 -18.46 -29.93
CA ASP A 74 -12.21 -19.27 -30.28
C ASP A 74 -13.30 -19.18 -29.20
N PRO A 75 -14.10 -18.10 -29.17
CA PRO A 75 -15.06 -17.85 -28.10
C PRO A 75 -16.10 -18.96 -27.88
N MET A 76 -16.48 -19.68 -28.94
CA MET A 76 -17.48 -20.74 -28.85
C MET A 76 -16.93 -21.99 -28.17
N HIS A 77 -15.73 -22.40 -28.53
CA HIS A 77 -15.06 -23.55 -27.92
C HIS A 77 -14.54 -23.21 -26.52
N ASN A 78 -13.89 -22.07 -26.38
CA ASN A 78 -13.23 -21.63 -25.16
C ASN A 78 -14.22 -21.41 -24.00
N ALA A 79 -15.44 -20.95 -24.28
CA ALA A 79 -16.48 -20.84 -23.25
C ALA A 79 -16.81 -22.19 -22.58
N MET A 80 -16.59 -23.32 -23.26
CA MET A 80 -16.96 -24.66 -22.78
C MET A 80 -15.77 -25.46 -22.25
N ASP A 81 -14.57 -25.27 -22.80
CA ASP A 81 -13.42 -26.15 -22.58
C ASP A 81 -12.26 -25.51 -21.78
N MET A 82 -12.33 -24.21 -21.47
CA MET A 82 -11.34 -23.55 -20.60
C MET A 82 -11.47 -24.02 -19.15
N ARG A 83 -10.34 -24.37 -18.53
CA ARG A 83 -10.30 -24.81 -17.12
C ARG A 83 -10.26 -23.61 -16.19
N ALA A 84 -11.27 -23.47 -15.32
CA ALA A 84 -11.38 -22.36 -14.37
C ALA A 84 -10.17 -22.17 -13.43
N GLU A 85 -9.38 -23.22 -13.21
CA GLU A 85 -8.13 -23.22 -12.44
C GLU A 85 -7.00 -22.43 -13.12
N SER A 86 -7.02 -22.35 -14.46
CA SER A 86 -6.00 -21.63 -15.24
C SER A 86 -6.27 -20.13 -15.36
N TYR A 87 -7.38 -19.66 -14.82
CA TYR A 87 -7.84 -18.27 -14.90
C TYR A 87 -8.13 -17.73 -13.51
N GLN A 88 -7.12 -17.70 -12.64
CA GLN A 88 -7.24 -17.21 -11.27
C GLN A 88 -6.26 -16.07 -11.05
N LEU A 89 -6.68 -15.04 -10.33
CA LEU A 89 -5.81 -13.93 -9.96
C LEU A 89 -4.84 -14.38 -8.87
N ASP A 90 -3.60 -13.90 -8.95
CA ASP A 90 -2.69 -13.95 -7.82
C ASP A 90 -3.08 -12.85 -6.82
N THR A 91 -3.72 -13.22 -5.72
CA THR A 91 -4.21 -12.28 -4.70
C THR A 91 -3.56 -12.50 -3.34
N PHE A 92 -2.43 -13.22 -3.31
CA PHE A 92 -1.77 -13.59 -2.06
C PHE A 92 -1.53 -12.39 -1.13
N LEU A 93 -1.09 -11.27 -1.69
CA LEU A 93 -0.73 -10.08 -0.93
C LEU A 93 -1.98 -9.35 -0.45
N TRP A 94 -2.98 -9.23 -1.31
CA TRP A 94 -4.29 -8.71 -0.93
C TRP A 94 -4.95 -9.51 0.19
N GLU A 95 -4.97 -10.84 0.09
CA GLU A 95 -5.52 -11.72 1.12
C GLU A 95 -4.71 -11.61 2.42
N THR A 96 -3.37 -11.63 2.34
CA THR A 96 -2.50 -11.47 3.51
C THR A 96 -2.73 -10.12 4.19
N MET A 97 -2.97 -9.05 3.43
CA MET A 97 -3.22 -7.72 3.98
C MET A 97 -4.55 -7.65 4.74
N GLN A 98 -5.59 -8.37 4.33
CA GLN A 98 -6.89 -8.37 5.02
C GLN A 98 -6.79 -8.93 6.44
N GLU A 99 -5.90 -9.89 6.65
CA GLU A 99 -5.66 -10.53 7.95
C GLU A 99 -4.69 -9.73 8.84
N GLY A 100 -3.94 -8.79 8.25
CA GLY A 100 -2.89 -8.02 8.93
C GLY A 100 -3.27 -6.57 9.24
N SER A 101 -2.44 -5.89 10.04
CA SER A 101 -2.57 -4.44 10.28
C SER A 101 -2.19 -3.59 9.06
N SER A 102 -1.52 -4.19 8.07
CA SER A 102 -1.03 -3.51 6.86
C SER A 102 -2.14 -2.90 6.00
N ILE A 103 -3.38 -3.40 6.09
CA ILE A 103 -4.53 -2.79 5.39
C ILE A 103 -4.83 -1.37 5.87
N PHE A 104 -4.48 -1.04 7.12
CA PHE A 104 -4.64 0.31 7.67
C PHE A 104 -3.55 1.28 7.19
N GLU A 105 -2.47 0.75 6.58
CA GLU A 105 -1.40 1.54 5.98
C GLU A 105 -1.71 1.95 4.54
N VAL A 106 -2.75 1.38 3.93
CA VAL A 106 -3.24 1.73 2.60
C VAL A 106 -4.43 2.67 2.72
N PRO A 107 -4.48 3.79 1.97
CA PRO A 107 -5.61 4.69 2.10
C PRO A 107 -6.90 4.03 1.60
N TYR A 108 -8.01 4.32 2.29
CA TYR A 108 -9.31 3.64 2.10
C TYR A 108 -9.79 3.63 0.64
N GLN A 109 -9.53 4.70 -0.10
CA GLN A 109 -9.97 4.81 -1.49
C GLN A 109 -9.30 3.76 -2.40
N GLN A 110 -8.02 3.47 -2.19
CA GLN A 110 -7.28 2.43 -2.90
C GLN A 110 -7.84 1.06 -2.55
N VAL A 111 -8.03 0.77 -1.25
CA VAL A 111 -8.62 -0.49 -0.77
C VAL A 111 -9.99 -0.73 -1.42
N LYS A 112 -10.84 0.29 -1.46
CA LYS A 112 -12.18 0.20 -2.07
C LYS A 112 -12.12 -0.09 -3.56
N ILE A 113 -11.24 0.59 -4.30
CA ILE A 113 -11.10 0.39 -5.76
C ILE A 113 -10.58 -1.02 -6.05
N ILE A 114 -9.55 -1.47 -5.34
CA ILE A 114 -8.92 -2.79 -5.53
C ILE A 114 -9.87 -3.91 -5.16
N SER A 115 -10.53 -3.81 -4.00
CA SER A 115 -11.57 -4.76 -3.57
C SER A 115 -12.70 -4.86 -4.58
N GLY A 116 -13.21 -3.72 -5.06
CA GLY A 116 -14.27 -3.68 -6.07
C GLY A 116 -13.83 -4.27 -7.40
N PHE A 117 -12.58 -4.04 -7.80
CA PHE A 117 -11.99 -4.62 -9.00
C PHE A 117 -11.89 -6.15 -8.90
N TYR A 118 -11.26 -6.69 -7.86
CA TYR A 118 -11.14 -8.14 -7.67
C TYR A 118 -12.50 -8.85 -7.59
N GLY A 119 -13.47 -8.27 -6.88
CA GLY A 119 -14.83 -8.82 -6.86
C GLY A 119 -15.51 -8.80 -8.24
N SER A 120 -15.30 -7.74 -9.02
CA SER A 120 -15.87 -7.62 -10.38
C SER A 120 -15.21 -8.60 -11.36
N VAL A 121 -13.89 -8.76 -11.28
CA VAL A 121 -13.15 -9.73 -12.11
C VAL A 121 -13.62 -11.14 -11.81
N GLU A 122 -13.73 -11.52 -10.53
CA GLU A 122 -14.16 -12.86 -10.14
C GLU A 122 -15.57 -13.18 -10.68
N HIS A 123 -16.48 -12.22 -10.57
CA HIS A 123 -17.82 -12.36 -11.14
C HIS A 123 -17.79 -12.53 -12.67
N LEU A 124 -17.10 -11.63 -13.38
CA LEU A 124 -17.07 -11.64 -14.84
C LEU A 124 -16.33 -12.85 -15.40
N ARG A 125 -15.24 -13.27 -14.75
CA ARG A 125 -14.54 -14.53 -15.05
C ARG A 125 -15.50 -15.71 -14.94
N GLY A 126 -16.27 -15.80 -13.85
CA GLY A 126 -17.27 -16.87 -13.68
C GLY A 126 -18.29 -16.91 -14.83
N VAL A 127 -18.73 -15.74 -15.32
CA VAL A 127 -19.63 -15.67 -16.49
C VAL A 127 -18.92 -16.04 -17.79
N MET A 128 -17.67 -15.59 -17.97
CA MET A 128 -16.84 -15.91 -19.13
C MET A 128 -16.61 -17.42 -19.28
N LEU A 129 -16.45 -18.13 -18.15
CA LEU A 129 -16.17 -19.57 -18.09
C LEU A 129 -17.43 -20.41 -17.82
N SER A 130 -18.62 -19.84 -18.01
CA SER A 130 -19.88 -20.49 -17.62
C SER A 130 -20.38 -21.57 -18.59
N GLY A 131 -19.74 -21.77 -19.75
CA GLY A 131 -20.29 -22.60 -20.83
C GLY A 131 -21.38 -21.93 -21.67
N ASN A 132 -21.77 -20.69 -21.34
CA ASN A 132 -22.80 -19.96 -22.09
C ASN A 132 -22.19 -19.15 -23.25
N PRO A 133 -22.39 -19.55 -24.52
CA PRO A 133 -21.75 -18.91 -25.67
C PRO A 133 -22.28 -17.49 -25.96
N PHE A 134 -23.41 -17.08 -25.36
CA PHE A 134 -23.98 -15.74 -25.55
C PHE A 134 -23.50 -14.75 -24.48
N GLU A 135 -23.34 -15.21 -23.24
CA GLU A 135 -22.92 -14.35 -22.12
C GLU A 135 -21.40 -14.31 -21.96
N ALA A 136 -20.70 -15.40 -22.29
CA ALA A 136 -19.25 -15.47 -22.15
C ALA A 136 -18.49 -14.40 -22.96
N PRO A 137 -18.83 -14.14 -24.25
CA PRO A 137 -18.17 -13.06 -25.00
C PRO A 137 -18.47 -11.66 -24.46
N LYS A 138 -19.67 -11.45 -23.89
CA LYS A 138 -20.00 -10.18 -23.24
C LYS A 138 -19.18 -9.99 -21.97
N ALA A 139 -18.98 -11.05 -21.19
CA ALA A 139 -18.17 -11.03 -19.99
C ALA A 139 -16.69 -10.77 -20.32
N ALA A 140 -16.13 -11.44 -21.34
CA ALA A 140 -14.77 -11.19 -21.82
C ALA A 140 -14.57 -9.72 -22.26
N LYS A 141 -15.54 -9.15 -22.98
CA LYS A 141 -15.53 -7.73 -23.35
C LYS A 141 -15.61 -6.81 -22.13
N SER A 142 -16.45 -7.15 -21.15
CA SER A 142 -16.56 -6.39 -19.89
C SER A 142 -15.27 -6.45 -19.07
N LEU A 143 -14.58 -7.60 -19.02
CA LEU A 143 -13.26 -7.75 -18.42
C LEU A 143 -12.24 -6.82 -19.09
N ALA A 144 -12.14 -6.85 -20.43
CA ALA A 144 -11.24 -5.95 -21.15
C ALA A 144 -11.51 -4.47 -20.87
N ASN A 145 -12.79 -4.07 -20.81
CA ASN A 145 -13.17 -2.70 -20.49
C ASN A 145 -12.81 -2.33 -19.04
N LEU A 146 -13.07 -3.22 -18.08
CA LEU A 146 -12.74 -3.03 -16.67
C LEU A 146 -11.22 -2.87 -16.48
N THR A 147 -10.43 -3.77 -17.06
CA THR A 147 -8.96 -3.73 -17.04
C THR A 147 -8.43 -2.46 -17.69
N SER A 148 -8.97 -2.09 -18.86
CA SER A 148 -8.59 -0.85 -19.55
C SER A 148 -8.89 0.40 -18.72
N GLY A 149 -10.06 0.46 -18.09
CA GLY A 149 -10.43 1.56 -17.20
C GLY A 149 -9.46 1.67 -16.02
N LEU A 150 -9.13 0.55 -15.37
CA LEU A 150 -8.20 0.57 -14.23
C LEU A 150 -6.77 0.97 -14.66
N LYS A 151 -6.29 0.44 -15.79
CA LYS A 151 -4.97 0.77 -16.36
C LYS A 151 -4.84 2.25 -16.72
N ASN A 152 -5.90 2.88 -17.22
CA ASN A 152 -5.85 4.25 -17.68
C ASN A 152 -6.16 5.28 -16.58
N ASP A 153 -7.03 4.95 -15.64
CA ASP A 153 -7.54 5.92 -14.67
C ASP A 153 -6.85 5.79 -13.30
N PHE A 154 -6.71 4.56 -12.79
CA PHE A 154 -6.25 4.30 -11.43
C PHE A 154 -4.75 4.03 -11.35
N MET A 155 -4.23 3.12 -12.19
CA MET A 155 -2.82 2.70 -12.13
C MET A 155 -1.82 3.86 -12.25
N PRO A 156 -2.00 4.86 -13.14
CA PRO A 156 -1.07 5.98 -13.23
C PRO A 156 -1.10 6.85 -11.97
N THR A 157 -2.30 7.06 -11.41
CA THR A 157 -2.47 7.80 -10.16
C THR A 157 -1.81 7.06 -8.99
N PHE A 158 -1.98 5.74 -8.90
CA PHE A 158 -1.38 4.93 -7.85
C PHE A 158 0.15 4.92 -7.95
N LYS A 159 0.70 4.76 -9.17
CA LYS A 159 2.13 4.85 -9.43
C LYS A 159 2.72 6.20 -9.02
N ASN A 160 2.07 7.30 -9.40
CA ASN A 160 2.53 8.64 -9.04
C ASN A 160 2.55 8.84 -7.51
N LEU A 161 1.51 8.37 -6.79
CA LEU A 161 1.50 8.39 -5.33
C LEU A 161 2.69 7.64 -4.71
N LEU A 162 3.05 6.47 -5.27
CA LEU A 162 4.22 5.71 -4.84
C LEU A 162 5.52 6.47 -5.08
N GLU A 163 5.71 7.02 -6.29
CA GLU A 163 6.90 7.79 -6.66
C GLU A 163 7.08 9.04 -5.79
N VAL A 164 5.99 9.76 -5.52
CA VAL A 164 5.98 10.92 -4.62
C VAL A 164 6.37 10.50 -3.20
N ASN A 165 5.79 9.41 -2.68
CA ASN A 165 6.12 8.90 -1.35
C ASN A 165 7.57 8.45 -1.25
N GLU A 166 8.08 7.75 -2.26
CA GLU A 166 9.49 7.35 -2.35
C GLU A 166 10.42 8.55 -2.32
N ALA A 167 10.15 9.57 -3.14
CA ALA A 167 10.93 10.80 -3.16
C ALA A 167 10.91 11.54 -1.81
N HIS A 168 9.77 11.55 -1.12
CA HIS A 168 9.65 12.16 0.21
C HIS A 168 10.47 11.43 1.27
N LEU A 169 10.46 10.09 1.23
CA LEU A 169 11.21 9.25 2.16
C LEU A 169 12.72 9.29 1.88
N ALA A 170 13.12 9.28 0.60
CA ALA A 170 14.51 9.42 0.18
C ALA A 170 15.12 10.76 0.63
N LYS A 171 14.36 11.87 0.50
CA LYS A 171 14.77 13.20 1.02
C LYS A 171 15.01 13.21 2.54
N ARG A 172 14.44 12.26 3.28
CA ARG A 172 14.60 12.11 4.73
C ARG A 172 15.62 11.05 5.12
N GLY A 173 16.42 10.58 4.16
CA GLY A 173 17.54 9.68 4.40
C GLY A 173 17.16 8.20 4.52
N ILE A 174 15.92 7.82 4.14
CA ILE A 174 15.54 6.41 4.06
C ILE A 174 16.07 5.82 2.76
N GLN A 175 16.80 4.70 2.88
CA GLN A 175 17.23 3.90 1.74
C GLN A 175 16.17 2.84 1.40
N PHE A 176 16.02 2.63 0.10
CA PHE A 176 15.21 1.58 -0.50
C PHE A 176 16.20 0.61 -1.14
N ASP A 177 16.39 -0.54 -0.50
CA ASP A 177 17.21 -1.64 -1.03
C ASP A 177 16.47 -2.37 -2.15
#